data_AF-A0A1Z9TTM8-F1
#
_entry.id   AF-A0A1Z9TTM8-F1
#
_cell.length_a   1.000
_cell.length_b   1.000
_cell.length_c   1.000
_cell.angle_alpha   90.00
_cell.angle_beta   90.00
_cell.angle_gamma   90.00
#
_symmetry.space_group_name_H-M   'P 1'
#
loop_
_entity.id
_entity.type
_entity.pdbx_description
1 polymer ?
#
loop_
_entity_poly.entity_id
_entity_poly.type
_entity_poly.pdbx_seq_one_letter_code
_entity_poly.pdbx_strand_id
1 'polypeptide(L)'
;MDEIKPIILLISSGLLLRYSLTFTGQAWAKSHAQTVTFMVLPIITYVITKTISGNIALSLGMIGALSIVRFRHPVKSALELVMYFDLITIGIATSVRTKWAIQLVLATVIIIFAVKMLQILYKKYGKTFYSMSFNEGMSTNTLEVTAKNKVEIIENSEYLISSFNDLSTKQFIYRLNFENKKVLQEFKKSLDNTNDIEKINVIFN
;
A
#
# COMPACT_ATOMS: atom_id res chain seq x y z
N MET A 1 20.80 28.63 14.52
CA MET A 1 19.36 28.58 14.18
C MET A 1 19.09 28.08 12.75
N ASP A 2 20.08 28.01 11.85
CA ASP A 2 19.85 27.60 10.46
C ASP A 2 19.71 26.09 10.22
N GLU A 3 20.12 25.24 11.18
CA GLU A 3 20.00 23.78 11.04
C GLU A 3 18.61 23.22 11.40
N ILE A 4 17.76 24.02 12.06
CA ILE A 4 16.40 23.58 12.44
C ILE A 4 15.44 23.63 11.24
N LYS A 5 15.63 24.62 10.34
CA LYS A 5 14.82 24.80 9.12
C LYS A 5 14.77 23.54 8.24
N PRO A 6 15.90 22.89 7.87
CA PRO A 6 15.87 21.67 7.08
C PRO A 6 15.20 20.52 7.81
N ILE A 7 15.38 20.39 9.14
CA ILE A 7 14.72 19.33 9.92
C ILE A 7 13.19 19.49 9.88
N ILE A 8 12.68 20.71 10.07
CA ILE A 8 11.23 21.00 9.97
C ILE A 8 10.73 20.67 8.55
N LEU A 9 11.49 21.05 7.51
CA LEU A 9 11.15 20.74 6.13
C LEU A 9 11.04 19.23 5.91
N LEU A 10 12.00 18.44 6.40
CA LEU A 10 12.01 16.98 6.25
C LEU A 10 10.82 16.32 6.94
N ILE A 11 10.52 16.72 8.18
CA ILE A 11 9.37 16.20 8.93
C ILE A 11 8.06 16.54 8.21
N SER A 12 7.91 17.81 7.79
CA SER A 12 6.72 18.25 7.08
C SER A 12 6.54 17.53 5.73
N SER A 13 7.64 17.28 5.01
CA SER A 13 7.64 16.55 3.74
C SER A 13 7.24 15.07 3.92
N GLY A 14 7.82 14.40 4.91
CA GLY A 14 7.45 13.01 5.24
C GLY A 14 5.99 12.87 5.63
N LEU A 15 5.48 13.79 6.46
CA LEU A 15 4.06 13.84 6.81
C LEU A 15 3.15 14.09 5.59
N LEU A 16 3.52 15.05 4.74
CA LEU A 16 2.76 15.40 3.53
C LEU A 16 2.62 14.19 2.59
N LEU A 17 3.71 13.44 2.37
CA LEU A 17 3.68 12.23 1.56
C LEU A 17 2.82 11.14 2.19
N ARG A 18 2.94 10.93 3.51
CA ARG A 18 2.11 9.97 4.26
C ARG A 18 0.62 10.31 4.15
N TYR A 19 0.25 11.57 4.33
CA TYR A 19 -1.15 12.00 4.18
C TYR A 19 -1.65 11.87 2.75
N SER A 20 -0.83 12.19 1.75
CA SER A 20 -1.17 12.03 0.34
C SER A 20 -1.47 10.57 -0.01
N LEU A 21 -0.63 9.63 0.44
CA LEU A 21 -0.85 8.19 0.26
C LEU A 21 -2.08 7.69 1.02
N THR A 22 -2.26 8.15 2.26
CA THR A 22 -3.41 7.76 3.08
C THR A 22 -4.73 8.21 2.43
N PHE A 23 -4.74 9.41 1.85
CA PHE A 23 -5.91 9.99 1.17
C PHE A 23 -6.25 9.27 -0.14
N THR A 24 -5.24 8.78 -0.87
CA THR A 24 -5.49 8.00 -2.10
C THR A 24 -5.94 6.56 -1.83
N GLY A 25 -5.98 6.14 -0.57
CA GLY A 25 -6.52 4.84 -0.14
C GLY A 25 -5.46 3.79 0.16
N GLN A 26 -4.18 4.16 0.21
CA GLN A 26 -3.09 3.22 0.48
C GLN A 26 -3.08 2.83 1.98
N ALA A 27 -3.61 1.65 2.29
CA ALA A 27 -3.80 1.18 3.67
C ALA A 27 -2.47 0.94 4.39
N TRP A 28 -1.45 0.47 3.68
CA TRP A 28 -0.12 0.20 4.25
C TRP A 28 0.50 1.45 4.90
N ALA A 29 0.29 2.64 4.32
CA ALA A 29 0.83 3.92 4.82
C ALA A 29 0.21 4.39 6.16
N LYS A 30 -0.87 3.75 6.63
CA LYS A 30 -1.57 4.12 7.88
C LYS A 30 -0.89 3.58 9.14
N SER A 31 0.00 2.60 9.03
CA SER A 31 0.64 1.95 10.18
C SER A 31 1.47 2.92 11.02
N HIS A 32 1.54 2.68 12.33
CA HIS A 32 2.38 3.46 13.24
C HIS A 32 3.86 3.38 12.84
N ALA A 33 4.36 2.17 12.54
CA ALA A 33 5.74 1.96 12.10
C ALA A 33 6.04 2.76 10.83
N GLN A 34 5.10 2.81 9.88
CA GLN A 34 5.25 3.59 8.65
C GLN A 34 5.30 5.09 8.94
N THR A 35 4.45 5.59 9.83
CA THR A 35 4.43 7.01 10.19
C THR A 35 5.78 7.43 10.79
N VAL A 36 6.37 6.60 11.67
CA VAL A 36 7.71 6.84 12.21
C VAL A 36 8.76 6.81 11.10
N THR A 37 8.71 5.82 10.20
CA THR A 37 9.65 5.74 9.06
C THR A 37 9.59 6.98 8.17
N PHE A 38 8.41 7.46 7.81
CA PHE A 38 8.26 8.65 6.96
C PHE A 38 8.82 9.92 7.60
N MET A 39 8.81 10.03 8.93
CA MET A 39 9.40 11.17 9.64
C MET A 39 10.91 11.03 9.82
N VAL A 40 11.38 9.85 10.21
CA VAL A 40 12.75 9.64 10.69
C VAL A 40 13.71 9.37 9.53
N LEU A 41 13.28 8.65 8.50
CA LEU A 41 14.14 8.24 7.38
C LEU A 41 14.77 9.42 6.61
N PRO A 42 14.04 10.50 6.26
CA PRO A 42 14.62 11.68 5.62
C PRO A 42 15.62 12.42 6.52
N ILE A 43 15.42 12.40 7.85
CA ILE A 43 16.32 13.04 8.82
C ILE A 43 17.63 12.25 8.93
N ILE A 44 17.56 10.92 9.06
CA ILE A 44 18.74 10.05 9.12
C ILE A 44 19.60 10.27 7.88
N THR A 45 18.99 10.29 6.69
CA THR A 45 19.71 10.47 5.43
C THR A 45 20.29 11.87 5.28
N TYR A 46 19.60 12.91 5.75
CA TYR A 46 20.15 14.26 5.85
C TYR A 46 21.39 14.33 6.77
N VAL A 47 21.32 13.74 7.96
CA VAL A 47 22.44 13.73 8.92
C VAL A 47 23.63 12.94 8.34
N ILE A 48 23.37 11.76 7.78
CA ILE A 48 24.39 10.94 7.11
C ILE A 48 25.10 11.75 6.03
N THR A 49 24.35 12.37 5.12
CA THR A 49 24.94 13.12 4.01
C THR A 49 25.70 14.36 4.45
N LYS A 50 25.26 15.04 5.52
CA LYS A 50 26.03 16.14 6.11
C LYS A 50 27.33 15.67 6.74
N THR A 51 27.30 14.57 7.49
CA THR A 51 28.48 14.02 8.18
C THR A 51 29.56 13.56 7.21
N ILE A 52 29.18 12.98 6.06
CA ILE A 52 30.15 12.51 5.05
C ILE A 52 30.59 13.62 4.07
N SER A 53 29.90 14.76 4.05
CA SER A 53 30.17 15.83 3.10
C SER A 53 31.60 16.37 3.26
N GLY A 54 32.36 16.37 2.16
CA GLY A 54 33.74 16.87 2.16
C GLY A 54 34.81 15.85 2.57
N ASN A 55 34.44 14.61 2.92
CA ASN A 55 35.40 13.55 3.22
C ASN A 55 35.08 12.26 2.45
N ILE A 56 35.85 12.03 1.37
CA ILE A 56 35.69 10.88 0.47
C ILE A 56 35.94 9.57 1.21
N ALA A 57 36.95 9.52 2.10
CA ALA A 57 37.27 8.33 2.87
C ALA A 57 36.14 7.95 3.85
N LEU A 58 35.53 8.94 4.51
CA LEU A 58 34.38 8.73 5.39
C LEU A 58 33.13 8.30 4.62
N SER A 59 32.88 8.91 3.46
CA SER A 59 31.79 8.53 2.55
C SER A 59 31.89 7.08 2.11
N LEU A 60 33.08 6.64 1.71
CA LEU A 60 33.33 5.27 1.24
C LEU A 60 33.18 4.25 2.38
N GLY A 61 33.69 4.56 3.58
CA GLY A 61 33.55 3.72 4.77
C GLY A 61 32.09 3.54 5.20
N MET A 62 31.28 4.61 5.13
CA MET A 62 29.86 4.55 5.53
C MET A 62 29.01 3.73 4.54
N ILE A 63 29.24 3.84 3.23
CA ILE A 63 28.55 3.01 2.23
C ILE A 63 28.89 1.52 2.44
N GLY A 64 30.15 1.20 2.76
CA GLY A 64 30.57 -0.15 3.11
C GLY A 64 29.93 -0.68 4.41
N ALA A 65 29.81 0.16 5.44
CA ALA A 65 29.14 -0.24 6.68
C ALA A 65 27.62 -0.47 6.46
N LEU A 66 26.97 0.38 5.67
CA LEU A 66 25.53 0.29 5.40
C LEU A 66 25.17 -0.93 4.53
N SER A 67 26.07 -1.39 3.66
CA SER A 67 25.87 -2.62 2.88
C SER A 67 26.02 -3.91 3.72
N ILE A 68 26.71 -3.85 4.87
CA ILE A 68 26.82 -4.96 5.82
C ILE A 68 25.57 -5.07 6.71
N VAL A 69 24.94 -3.94 7.06
CA VAL A 69 23.69 -3.92 7.82
C VAL A 69 22.54 -4.38 6.92
N ARG A 70 22.34 -5.69 6.83
CA ARG A 70 21.28 -6.27 6.01
C ARG A 70 19.92 -6.03 6.64
N PHE A 71 19.21 -5.02 6.16
CA PHE A 71 17.76 -4.90 6.38
C PHE A 71 17.07 -6.04 5.64
N ARG A 72 16.67 -7.10 6.37
CA ARG A 72 16.00 -8.29 5.83
C ARG A 72 14.48 -8.18 5.80
N HIS A 73 13.93 -6.97 5.66
CA HIS A 73 12.48 -6.83 5.56
C HIS A 73 12.06 -6.94 4.09
N PRO A 74 11.25 -7.95 3.70
CA PRO A 74 10.71 -8.00 2.36
C PRO A 74 9.76 -6.80 2.16
N VAL A 75 10.10 -5.91 1.24
CA VAL A 75 9.23 -4.78 0.90
C VAL A 75 8.03 -5.35 0.14
N LYS A 76 6.82 -5.11 0.68
CA LYS A 76 5.62 -5.85 0.29
C LYS A 76 5.04 -5.37 -1.05
N SER A 77 5.28 -4.11 -1.40
CA SER A 77 4.79 -3.50 -2.65
C SER A 77 5.87 -2.67 -3.36
N ALA A 78 5.80 -2.61 -4.69
CA ALA A 78 6.70 -1.77 -5.49
C ALA A 78 6.56 -0.28 -5.15
N LEU A 79 5.33 0.18 -4.85
CA LEU A 79 5.07 1.55 -4.44
C LEU A 79 5.73 1.87 -3.09
N GLU A 80 5.63 0.99 -2.09
CA GLU A 80 6.29 1.17 -0.80
C GLU A 80 7.81 1.35 -0.97
N LEU A 81 8.44 0.55 -1.84
CA LEU A 81 9.86 0.66 -2.14
C LEU A 81 10.21 2.03 -2.75
N VAL A 82 9.45 2.47 -3.76
CA VAL A 82 9.67 3.77 -4.41
C VAL A 82 9.49 4.91 -3.41
N MET A 83 8.51 4.83 -2.50
CA MET A 83 8.31 5.85 -1.48
C MET A 83 9.46 5.92 -0.48
N TYR A 84 10.07 4.80 -0.09
CA TYR A 84 11.29 4.84 0.73
C TYR A 84 12.47 5.45 -0.01
N PHE A 85 12.63 5.14 -1.30
CA PHE A 85 13.64 5.80 -2.13
C PHE A 85 13.40 7.31 -2.20
N ASP A 86 12.16 7.75 -2.40
CA ASP A 86 11.80 9.17 -2.43
C ASP A 86 12.16 9.87 -1.10
N LEU A 87 11.82 9.26 0.05
CA LEU A 87 12.18 9.79 1.38
C LEU A 87 13.70 9.91 1.58
N ILE A 88 14.47 8.92 1.13
CA ILE A 88 15.94 8.96 1.17
C ILE A 88 16.45 10.09 0.28
N THR A 89 15.94 10.20 -0.94
CA THR A 89 16.33 11.25 -1.89
C THR A 89 15.99 12.65 -1.37
N ILE A 90 14.85 12.83 -0.69
CA ILE A 90 14.47 14.10 -0.04
C ILE A 90 15.50 14.52 1.02
N GLY A 91 15.96 13.58 1.86
CA GLY A 91 17.00 13.83 2.85
C GLY A 91 18.33 14.24 2.22
N ILE A 92 18.77 13.52 1.18
CA ILE A 92 19.98 13.83 0.41
C ILE A 92 19.86 15.21 -0.27
N ALA A 93 18.75 15.46 -0.97
CA ALA A 93 18.50 16.70 -1.69
C ALA A 93 18.51 17.91 -0.75
N THR A 94 17.92 17.77 0.45
CA THR A 94 17.92 18.82 1.48
C THR A 94 19.33 19.17 1.94
N SER A 95 20.24 18.19 2.00
CA SER A 95 21.64 18.39 2.39
C SER A 95 22.44 19.21 1.37
N VAL A 96 22.13 19.04 0.08
CA VAL A 96 22.78 19.77 -1.02
C VAL A 96 22.12 21.13 -1.24
N ARG A 97 20.82 21.16 -1.57
CA ARG A 97 20.02 22.38 -1.75
C ARG A 97 18.54 22.10 -1.44
N THR A 98 17.99 22.82 -0.47
CA THR A 98 16.58 22.71 -0.04
C THR A 98 15.56 22.87 -1.18
N LYS A 99 15.87 23.67 -2.21
CA LYS A 99 14.99 23.86 -3.38
C LYS A 99 14.69 22.56 -4.14
N TRP A 100 15.67 21.67 -4.29
CA TRP A 100 15.48 20.39 -4.98
C TRP A 100 14.56 19.46 -4.19
N ALA A 101 14.70 19.45 -2.87
CA ALA A 101 13.82 18.66 -2.00
C ALA A 101 12.36 19.12 -2.11
N ILE A 102 12.12 20.44 -2.08
CA ILE A 102 10.75 21.00 -2.22
C ILE A 102 10.13 20.63 -3.58
N GLN A 103 10.90 20.75 -4.67
CA GLN A 103 10.42 20.39 -6.01
C GLN A 103 10.07 18.91 -6.13
N LEU A 104 10.90 18.03 -5.55
CA LEU A 104 10.65 16.59 -5.56
C LEU A 104 9.37 16.24 -4.79
N VAL A 105 9.21 16.76 -3.57
CA VAL A 105 8.02 16.54 -2.74
C VAL A 105 6.76 16.99 -3.47
N LEU A 106 6.79 18.19 -4.08
CA LEU A 106 5.65 18.71 -4.82
C LEU A 106 5.30 17.84 -6.04
N ALA A 107 6.31 17.41 -6.79
CA ALA A 107 6.12 16.53 -7.95
C ALA A 107 5.53 15.17 -7.54
N THR A 108 6.05 14.54 -6.49
CA THR A 108 5.54 13.25 -5.99
C THR A 108 4.08 13.37 -5.57
N VAL A 109 3.71 14.41 -4.83
CA VAL A 109 2.33 14.65 -4.41
C VAL A 109 1.41 14.84 -5.61
N ILE A 110 1.80 15.68 -6.59
CA ILE A 110 1.00 15.91 -7.81
C ILE A 110 0.76 14.60 -8.55
N ILE A 111 1.77 13.75 -8.71
CA ILE A 111 1.65 12.46 -9.40
C ILE A 111 0.68 11.53 -8.64
N ILE A 112 0.81 11.42 -7.31
CA ILE A 112 -0.08 10.59 -6.48
C ILE A 112 -1.55 11.00 -6.67
N PHE A 113 -1.83 12.31 -6.63
CA PHE A 113 -3.19 12.83 -6.82
C PHE A 113 -3.67 12.70 -8.27
N ALA A 114 -2.81 12.92 -9.26
CA ALA A 114 -3.16 12.79 -10.68
C ALA A 114 -3.57 11.35 -11.01
N VAL A 115 -2.83 10.36 -10.53
CA VAL A 115 -3.18 8.94 -10.70
C VAL A 115 -4.53 8.63 -10.04
N LYS A 116 -4.79 9.18 -8.84
CA LYS A 116 -6.09 9.00 -8.17
C LYS A 116 -7.24 9.65 -8.93
N MET A 117 -7.05 10.85 -9.47
CA MET A 117 -8.07 11.56 -10.25
C MET A 117 -8.37 10.83 -11.56
N LEU A 118 -7.35 10.34 -12.26
CA LEU A 118 -7.53 9.49 -13.43
C LEU A 118 -8.32 8.23 -13.07
N GLN A 119 -7.99 7.54 -11.98
CA GLN A 119 -8.73 6.37 -11.51
C GLN A 119 -10.24 6.66 -11.34
N ILE A 120 -10.59 7.79 -10.71
CA ILE A 120 -11.98 8.20 -10.50
C ILE A 120 -12.68 8.50 -11.83
N LEU A 121 -12.01 9.18 -12.75
CA LEU A 121 -12.54 9.49 -14.08
C LEU A 121 -12.81 8.21 -14.88
N TYR A 122 -11.85 7.29 -14.95
CA TYR A 122 -12.01 6.03 -15.68
C TYR A 122 -13.12 5.15 -15.08
N LYS A 123 -13.25 5.12 -13.75
CA LYS A 123 -14.37 4.43 -13.08
C LYS A 123 -15.72 5.00 -13.51
N LYS A 124 -15.83 6.31 -13.73
CA LYS A 124 -17.05 6.97 -14.24
C LYS A 124 -17.37 6.59 -15.70
N TYR A 125 -16.37 6.24 -16.51
CA TYR A 125 -16.53 5.77 -17.89
C TYR A 125 -16.69 4.25 -18.01
N GLY A 126 -16.90 3.53 -16.90
CA GLY A 126 -17.22 2.10 -16.91
C GLY A 126 -16.06 1.16 -17.25
N LYS A 127 -14.81 1.64 -17.19
CA LYS A 127 -13.61 0.79 -17.35
C LYS A 127 -12.78 0.84 -16.07
N THR A 128 -12.66 -0.29 -15.38
CA THR A 128 -11.75 -0.44 -14.24
C THR A 128 -10.34 -0.75 -14.78
N PHE A 129 -9.40 0.17 -14.56
CA PHE A 129 -8.00 0.02 -15.03
C PHE A 129 -7.20 -1.03 -14.25
N TYR A 130 -7.61 -1.30 -13.02
CA TYR A 130 -6.93 -2.21 -12.11
C TYR A 130 -7.78 -3.47 -11.94
N SER A 131 -7.29 -4.61 -12.42
CA SER A 131 -7.68 -5.89 -11.81
C SER A 131 -7.33 -5.78 -10.34
N MET A 132 -8.27 -6.06 -9.44
CA MET A 132 -8.09 -6.01 -7.99
C MET A 132 -6.94 -6.94 -7.58
N SER A 133 -5.70 -6.44 -7.68
CA SER A 133 -4.50 -7.23 -7.46
C SER A 133 -4.39 -7.45 -5.97
N PHE A 134 -4.45 -8.73 -5.63
CA PHE A 134 -4.54 -9.38 -4.34
C PHE A 134 -3.47 -9.00 -3.29
N ASN A 135 -2.68 -7.94 -3.50
CA ASN A 135 -1.44 -7.65 -2.77
C ASN A 135 -1.33 -6.24 -2.14
N GLU A 136 -2.28 -5.32 -2.33
CA GLU A 136 -2.14 -3.95 -1.81
C GLU A 136 -2.56 -3.72 -0.35
N GLY A 137 -2.56 -4.76 0.49
CA GLY A 137 -2.82 -4.59 1.93
C GLY A 137 -4.20 -4.00 2.26
N MET A 138 -5.13 -4.05 1.31
CA MET A 138 -6.55 -3.87 1.58
C MET A 138 -6.97 -5.04 2.48
N SER A 139 -7.51 -4.72 3.64
CA SER A 139 -8.15 -5.66 4.55
C SER A 139 -9.43 -6.16 3.86
N THR A 140 -9.29 -7.11 2.94
CA THR A 140 -10.42 -7.62 2.18
C THR A 140 -11.13 -8.68 2.98
N ASN A 141 -12.44 -8.53 3.12
CA ASN A 141 -13.27 -9.47 3.86
C ASN A 141 -13.56 -10.63 2.91
N THR A 142 -13.13 -11.83 3.27
CA THR A 142 -13.30 -13.00 2.41
C THR A 142 -14.51 -13.80 2.88
N LEU A 143 -15.37 -14.19 1.94
CA LEU A 143 -16.45 -15.14 2.17
C LEU A 143 -16.13 -16.42 1.42
N GLU A 144 -16.02 -17.53 2.14
CA GLU A 144 -15.86 -18.85 1.56
C GLU A 144 -17.17 -19.63 1.73
N VAL A 145 -17.74 -20.09 0.62
CA VAL A 145 -19.03 -20.79 0.59
C VAL A 145 -18.81 -22.19 0.04
N THR A 146 -19.24 -23.20 0.78
CA THR A 146 -19.27 -24.59 0.34
C THR A 146 -20.72 -24.99 0.04
N ALA A 147 -20.98 -25.45 -1.18
CA ALA A 147 -22.30 -25.85 -1.65
C ALA A 147 -22.28 -27.25 -2.27
N LYS A 148 -23.40 -27.98 -2.18
CA LYS A 148 -23.54 -29.31 -2.80
C LYS A 148 -23.67 -29.23 -4.32
N ASN A 149 -24.38 -28.22 -4.78
CA ASN A 149 -24.67 -27.98 -6.19
C ASN A 149 -24.06 -26.66 -6.64
N LYS A 150 -23.98 -26.51 -7.96
CA LYS A 150 -23.53 -25.28 -8.59
C LYS A 150 -24.50 -24.14 -8.25
N VAL A 151 -23.98 -23.06 -7.66
CA VAL A 151 -24.80 -21.88 -7.28
C VAL A 151 -24.56 -20.75 -8.28
N GLU A 152 -25.51 -20.55 -9.20
CA GLU A 152 -25.39 -19.53 -10.28
C GLU A 152 -25.26 -18.10 -9.76
N ILE A 153 -25.89 -17.77 -8.62
CA ILE A 153 -25.80 -16.45 -7.98
C ILE A 153 -24.35 -16.12 -7.59
N ILE A 154 -23.59 -17.13 -7.16
CA ILE A 154 -22.20 -16.97 -6.76
C ILE A 154 -21.28 -16.92 -7.99
N GLU A 155 -21.57 -17.71 -9.02
CA GLU A 155 -20.77 -17.72 -10.25
C GLU A 155 -20.88 -16.45 -11.08
N ASN A 156 -22.06 -15.85 -11.11
CA ASN A 156 -22.30 -14.59 -11.81
C ASN A 156 -21.95 -13.35 -10.97
N SER A 157 -21.44 -13.54 -9.76
CA SER A 157 -21.09 -12.45 -8.85
C SER A 157 -19.78 -11.79 -9.28
N GLU A 158 -19.78 -10.45 -9.35
CA GLU A 158 -18.56 -9.66 -9.56
C GLU A 158 -17.54 -9.80 -8.40
N TYR A 159 -17.97 -10.35 -7.26
CA TYR A 159 -17.15 -10.56 -6.07
C TYR A 159 -16.39 -11.91 -6.11
N LEU A 160 -16.65 -12.78 -7.09
CA LEU A 160 -16.04 -14.10 -7.15
C LEU A 160 -14.56 -13.99 -7.54
N ILE A 161 -13.69 -14.55 -6.71
CA ILE A 161 -12.25 -14.63 -6.98
C ILE A 161 -11.91 -15.99 -7.57
N SER A 162 -12.46 -17.06 -6.96
CA SER A 162 -12.17 -18.43 -7.38
C SER A 162 -13.31 -19.36 -7.04
N SER A 163 -13.50 -20.35 -7.91
CA SER A 163 -14.42 -21.47 -7.74
C SER A 163 -13.65 -22.78 -7.91
N PHE A 164 -13.76 -23.68 -6.95
CA PHE A 164 -13.17 -25.01 -7.00
C PHE A 164 -14.26 -26.06 -6.91
N ASN A 165 -14.15 -27.10 -7.73
CA ASN A 165 -14.97 -28.29 -7.62
C ASN A 165 -14.11 -29.40 -7.00
N ASP A 166 -14.43 -29.77 -5.76
CA ASP A 166 -13.78 -30.89 -5.11
C ASP A 166 -14.48 -32.19 -5.53
N LEU A 167 -13.88 -32.87 -6.50
CA LEU A 167 -14.34 -34.15 -7.05
C LEU A 167 -14.41 -35.26 -6.00
N SER A 168 -13.65 -35.14 -4.89
CA SER A 168 -13.60 -36.16 -3.84
C SER A 168 -14.80 -36.07 -2.88
N THR A 169 -15.20 -34.85 -2.54
CA THR A 169 -16.33 -34.57 -1.63
C THR A 169 -17.63 -34.26 -2.39
N LYS A 170 -17.57 -34.09 -3.72
CA LYS A 170 -18.67 -33.62 -4.59
C LYS A 170 -19.24 -32.27 -4.13
N GLN A 171 -18.35 -31.39 -3.65
CA GLN A 171 -18.71 -30.05 -3.17
C GLN A 171 -18.09 -28.97 -4.04
N PHE A 172 -18.82 -27.87 -4.20
CA PHE A 172 -18.35 -26.65 -4.84
C PHE A 172 -17.91 -25.66 -3.76
N ILE A 173 -16.66 -25.20 -3.84
CA ILE A 173 -16.09 -24.22 -2.92
C ILE A 173 -15.89 -22.92 -3.69
N TYR A 174 -16.56 -21.86 -3.24
CA TYR A 174 -16.47 -20.53 -3.80
C TYR A 174 -15.78 -19.59 -2.83
N ARG A 175 -14.84 -18.78 -3.33
CA ARG A 175 -14.17 -17.74 -2.55
C ARG A 175 -14.48 -16.37 -3.16
N LEU A 176 -15.11 -15.52 -2.36
CA LEU A 176 -15.51 -14.16 -2.73
C LEU A 176 -14.75 -13.13 -1.90
N ASN A 177 -14.46 -11.97 -2.49
CA ASN A 177 -13.83 -10.85 -1.79
C ASN A 177 -14.75 -9.64 -1.71
N PHE A 178 -14.74 -9.00 -0.55
CA PHE A 178 -15.50 -7.78 -0.31
C PHE A 178 -14.62 -6.68 0.29
N GLU A 179 -14.67 -5.50 -0.31
CA GLU A 179 -13.99 -4.30 0.20
C GLU A 179 -14.61 -3.80 1.51
N ASN A 180 -15.91 -4.06 1.73
CA ASN A 180 -16.66 -3.53 2.87
C ASN A 180 -17.42 -4.64 3.60
N LYS A 181 -17.30 -4.65 4.94
CA LYS A 181 -18.04 -5.56 5.83
C LYS A 181 -19.55 -5.50 5.62
N LYS A 182 -20.12 -4.32 5.35
CA LYS A 182 -21.56 -4.15 5.10
C LYS A 182 -22.00 -4.88 3.84
N VAL A 183 -21.25 -4.73 2.74
CA VAL A 183 -21.54 -5.39 1.45
C VAL A 183 -21.42 -6.91 1.59
N LEU A 184 -20.40 -7.40 2.32
CA LEU A 184 -20.28 -8.83 2.64
C LEU A 184 -21.52 -9.32 3.40
N GLN A 185 -21.97 -8.58 4.42
CA GLN A 185 -23.14 -8.97 5.21
C GLN A 185 -24.43 -8.96 4.39
N GLU A 186 -24.61 -8.00 3.48
CA GLU A 186 -25.75 -7.97 2.55
C GLU A 186 -25.72 -9.14 1.58
N PHE A 187 -24.55 -9.45 0.99
CA PHE A 187 -24.39 -10.60 0.11
C PHE A 187 -24.61 -11.92 0.87
N LYS A 188 -24.10 -12.04 2.10
CA LYS A 188 -24.35 -13.21 2.95
C LYS A 188 -25.85 -13.41 3.19
N LYS A 189 -26.60 -12.35 3.49
CA LYS A 189 -28.07 -12.44 3.65
C LYS A 189 -28.78 -12.91 2.38
N SER A 190 -28.27 -12.51 1.21
CA SER A 190 -28.84 -12.99 -0.06
C SER A 190 -28.64 -14.49 -0.28
N LEU A 191 -27.59 -15.06 0.31
CA LEU A 191 -27.27 -16.48 0.26
C LEU A 191 -28.07 -17.33 1.23
N ASP A 192 -28.52 -16.77 2.37
CA ASP A 192 -29.32 -17.49 3.38
C ASP A 192 -30.64 -18.07 2.82
N ASN A 193 -31.12 -17.56 1.67
CA ASN A 193 -32.30 -18.07 0.97
C ASN A 193 -32.05 -19.29 0.07
N THR A 194 -30.81 -19.79 0.00
CA THR A 194 -30.40 -20.88 -0.90
C THR A 194 -30.17 -22.17 -0.12
N ASN A 195 -31.02 -23.18 -0.32
CA ASN A 195 -30.96 -24.45 0.42
C ASN A 195 -29.75 -25.35 0.07
N ASP A 196 -28.97 -24.99 -0.94
CA ASP A 196 -27.84 -25.78 -1.43
C ASP A 196 -26.51 -25.51 -0.71
N ILE A 197 -26.48 -24.56 0.23
CA ILE A 197 -25.28 -24.13 0.94
C ILE A 197 -25.10 -24.96 2.22
N GLU A 198 -23.95 -25.62 2.34
CA GLU A 198 -23.63 -26.44 3.52
C GLU A 198 -22.83 -25.67 4.56
N LYS A 199 -21.94 -24.78 4.11
CA LYS A 199 -21.04 -24.06 5.01
C LYS A 199 -20.71 -22.68 4.45
N ILE A 200 -20.75 -21.69 5.35
CA ILE A 200 -20.31 -20.33 5.08
C ILE A 200 -19.23 -19.98 6.11
N ASN A 201 -18.02 -19.70 5.64
CA ASN A 201 -16.93 -19.22 6.45
C ASN A 201 -16.64 -17.75 6.13
N VAL A 202 -16.59 -16.90 7.16
CA VAL A 202 -16.35 -15.46 7.01
C VAL A 202 -15.02 -15.13 7.66
N ILE A 203 -14.09 -14.61 6.88
CA ILE A 203 -12.79 -14.15 7.35
C ILE A 203 -12.79 -12.63 7.26
N PHE A 204 -12.86 -11.97 8.41
CA PHE A 204 -12.66 -10.53 8.52
C PHE A 204 -11.17 -10.26 8.69
N ASN A 205 -10.60 -9.48 7.78
CA ASN A 205 -9.25 -8.91 7.89
C ASN A 205 -9.34 -7.42 8.14
#